data_AF-A0A925WAV8-F1
#
_entry.id   AF-A0A925WAV8-F1
#
_cell.length_a   1.000
_cell.length_b   1.000
_cell.length_c   1.000
_cell.angle_alpha   90.00
_cell.angle_beta   90.00
_cell.angle_gamma   90.00
#
_symmetry.space_group_name_H-M   'P 1'
#
loop_
_entity.id
_entity.type
_entity.pdbx_description
1 polymer ?
#
loop_
_entity_poly.entity_id
_entity_poly.type
_entity_poly.pdbx_seq_one_letter_code
_entity_poly.pdbx_strand_id
1 'polypeptide(L)'
;MAEVISPEIWRLWAEDHDYMISSRGRVWSRPRPRTKGGVLTFYVGSRGYPQVKLRGKTRNLHELVAVTFLPLRLSGQEVRHRNGDSTNCWASNLRWGTRSQNMLDSVAHGTHNRARITHCPADHEYTLENTRVYRGMRYCITCRESRPR
;
A
#
# COMPACT_ATOMS: atom_id res chain seq x y z
N MET A 1 11.11 -7.40 25.22
CA MET A 1 12.26 -7.29 24.30
C MET A 1 12.19 -5.89 23.71
N ALA A 2 13.18 -5.03 23.97
CA ALA A 2 13.17 -3.66 23.46
C ALA A 2 13.37 -3.70 21.94
N GLU A 3 12.41 -3.18 21.18
CA GLU A 3 12.56 -2.96 19.74
C GLU A 3 13.75 -2.04 19.53
N VAL A 4 14.81 -2.56 18.90
CA VAL A 4 15.93 -1.72 18.46
C VAL A 4 15.39 -0.83 17.35
N ILE A 5 15.01 0.40 17.70
CA ILE A 5 14.57 1.39 16.72
C ILE A 5 15.78 1.73 15.86
N SER A 6 15.85 1.11 14.67
CA SER A 6 16.89 1.43 13.70
C SER A 6 16.94 2.94 13.48
N PRO A 7 18.15 3.55 13.48
CA PRO A 7 18.29 4.97 13.23
C PRO A 7 17.75 5.31 11.85
N GLU A 8 17.26 6.53 11.71
CA GLU A 8 16.83 7.03 10.42
C GLU A 8 18.04 7.27 9.51
N ILE A 9 18.02 6.63 8.35
CA ILE A 9 19.10 6.69 7.37
C ILE A 9 18.61 7.51 6.19
N TRP A 10 19.42 8.45 5.73
CA TRP A 10 19.15 9.22 4.52
C TRP A 10 20.08 8.78 3.39
N ARG A 11 19.55 8.62 2.18
CA ARG A 11 20.30 8.28 0.97
C ARG A 11 19.95 9.23 -0.16
N LEU A 12 20.91 9.53 -1.03
CA LEU A 12 20.65 10.22 -2.29
C LEU A 12 19.72 9.37 -3.14
N TRP A 13 18.75 10.02 -3.78
CA TRP A 13 17.92 9.34 -4.76
C TRP A 13 18.71 9.18 -6.07
N ALA A 14 18.86 7.95 -6.54
CA ALA A 14 19.77 7.62 -7.64
C ALA A 14 19.44 8.31 -8.98
N GLU A 15 18.16 8.62 -9.26
CA GLU A 15 17.78 9.31 -10.51
C GLU A 15 18.06 10.82 -10.44
N ASP A 16 18.10 11.42 -9.24
CA ASP A 16 18.29 12.86 -9.06
C ASP A 16 18.87 13.17 -7.67
N HIS A 17 20.17 13.42 -7.64
CA HIS A 17 20.94 13.72 -6.42
C HIS A 17 20.59 15.06 -5.76
N ASP A 18 19.64 15.80 -6.32
CA ASP A 18 19.03 16.95 -5.66
C ASP A 18 17.99 16.55 -4.59
N TYR A 19 17.68 15.26 -4.47
CA TYR A 19 16.79 14.73 -3.44
C TYR A 19 17.45 13.64 -2.60
N MET A 20 17.05 13.59 -1.33
CA MET A 20 17.41 12.55 -0.38
C MET A 20 16.14 11.89 0.16
N ILE A 21 16.16 10.56 0.25
CA ILE A 21 15.06 9.76 0.78
C ILE A 21 15.51 9.18 2.11
N SER A 22 14.63 9.26 3.10
CA SER A 22 14.82 8.71 4.43
C SER A 22 14.21 7.31 4.55
N SER A 23 14.83 6.45 5.36
CA SER A 23 14.31 5.12 5.70
C SER A 23 12.96 5.18 6.44
N ARG A 24 12.55 6.35 6.94
CA ARG A 24 11.25 6.60 7.57
C ARG A 24 10.23 7.25 6.62
N GLY A 25 10.49 7.26 5.32
CA GLY A 25 9.55 7.81 4.33
C GLY A 25 9.51 9.33 4.30
N ARG A 26 10.60 10.01 4.64
CA ARG A 26 10.73 11.45 4.41
C ARG A 26 11.50 11.72 3.13
N VAL A 27 11.20 12.82 2.45
CA VAL A 27 11.93 13.26 1.26
C VAL A 27 12.45 14.65 1.51
N TRP A 28 13.73 14.86 1.29
CA TRP A 28 14.38 16.14 1.45
C TRP A 28 14.92 16.63 0.12
N SER A 29 14.70 17.91 -0.19
CA SER A 29 15.21 18.58 -1.37
C SER A 29 16.42 19.42 -1.00
N ARG A 30 17.49 19.33 -1.79
CA ARG A 30 18.65 20.22 -1.68
C ARG A 30 18.28 21.67 -2.02
N PRO A 31 18.96 22.66 -1.42
CA PRO A 31 18.90 24.05 -1.87
C PRO A 31 19.38 24.18 -3.33
N ARG A 32 18.70 25.02 -4.12
CA ARG A 32 18.99 25.32 -5.53
C ARG A 32 18.65 26.79 -5.81
N PRO A 33 19.07 27.40 -6.94
CA PRO A 33 18.81 28.82 -7.20
C PRO A 33 17.34 29.27 -7.08
N ARG A 34 16.37 28.36 -7.27
CA ARG A 34 14.93 28.63 -7.16
C ARG A 34 14.23 28.00 -5.95
N THR A 35 14.96 27.32 -5.05
CA THR A 35 14.37 26.70 -3.87
C THR A 35 15.35 26.66 -2.71
N LYS A 36 14.88 26.99 -1.49
CA LYS A 36 15.69 26.90 -0.27
C LYS A 36 16.00 25.46 0.15
N GLY A 37 15.37 24.46 -0.50
CA GLY A 37 15.43 23.07 -0.07
C GLY A 37 14.58 22.82 1.18
N GLY A 38 14.75 21.65 1.80
CA GLY A 38 13.99 21.25 2.99
C GLY A 38 13.23 19.93 2.82
N VAL A 39 12.60 19.49 3.92
CA VAL A 39 11.74 18.30 3.90
C VAL A 39 10.46 18.63 3.14
N LEU A 40 10.14 17.82 2.14
CA LEU A 40 8.95 17.97 1.30
C LEU A 40 7.73 17.38 2.01
N THR A 41 6.61 18.08 1.90
CA THR A 41 5.31 17.55 2.30
C THR A 41 4.79 16.57 1.25
N PHE A 42 4.18 15.48 1.70
CA PHE A 42 3.42 14.57 0.86
C PHE A 42 1.91 14.82 1.02
N TYR A 43 1.12 14.27 0.11
CA TYR A 43 -0.34 14.21 0.20
C TYR A 43 -0.80 12.78 -0.07
N VAL A 44 -1.98 12.40 0.41
CA VAL A 44 -2.55 11.08 0.12
C VAL A 44 -3.35 11.16 -1.18
N GLY A 45 -2.96 10.36 -2.17
CA GLY A 45 -3.66 10.29 -3.46
C GLY A 45 -4.99 9.53 -3.36
N SER A 46 -5.77 9.55 -4.43
CA SER A 46 -7.10 8.88 -4.49
C SER A 46 -7.08 7.38 -4.26
N ARG A 47 -5.92 6.73 -4.45
CA ARG A 47 -5.70 5.30 -4.19
C ARG A 47 -5.25 5.01 -2.75
N GLY A 48 -5.20 6.01 -1.87
CA GLY A 48 -4.81 5.86 -0.46
C GLY A 48 -3.31 5.81 -0.20
N TYR A 49 -2.46 6.08 -1.20
CA TYR A 49 -1.00 6.08 -1.05
C TYR A 49 -0.45 7.50 -0.92
N PRO A 50 0.49 7.75 0.01
CA PRO A 50 1.23 9.01 0.07
C PRO A 50 2.04 9.26 -1.21
N GLN A 51 2.00 10.50 -1.68
CA GLN A 51 2.61 10.96 -2.91
C GLN A 51 3.37 12.27 -2.69
N VAL A 52 4.51 12.42 -3.35
CA VAL A 52 5.35 13.61 -3.30
C VAL A 52 5.61 14.12 -4.72
N LYS A 53 5.74 15.44 -4.88
CA LYS A 53 6.12 16.05 -6.17
C LYS A 53 7.62 16.29 -6.21
N LEU A 54 8.31 15.63 -7.14
CA LEU A 54 9.73 15.83 -7.44
C LEU A 54 9.85 16.43 -8.84
N ARG A 55 10.44 17.63 -8.97
CA ARG A 55 10.49 18.39 -10.24
C ARG A 55 9.16 18.44 -11.01
N GLY A 56 8.07 18.69 -10.30
CA GLY A 56 6.72 18.76 -10.89
C GLY A 56 6.11 17.40 -11.25
N LYS A 57 6.84 16.29 -11.14
CA LYS A 57 6.32 14.94 -11.35
C LYS A 57 5.88 14.34 -10.02
N THR A 58 4.66 13.83 -9.98
CA THR A 58 4.14 13.07 -8.82
C THR A 58 4.79 11.69 -8.79
N ARG A 59 5.25 11.27 -7.61
CA ARG A 59 5.80 9.93 -7.35
C ARG A 59 5.18 9.36 -6.08
N ASN A 60 4.96 8.06 -6.03
CA ASN A 60 4.51 7.39 -4.81
C ASN A 60 5.67 7.29 -3.81
N LEU A 61 5.38 7.62 -2.55
CA LEU A 61 6.40 7.66 -1.50
C LEU A 61 6.95 6.26 -1.18
N HIS A 62 6.09 5.26 -1.09
CA HIS A 62 6.50 3.88 -0.82
C HIS A 62 7.40 3.32 -1.94
N GLU A 63 7.16 3.67 -3.21
CA GLU A 63 8.04 3.26 -4.31
C GLU A 63 9.42 3.92 -4.24
N LEU A 64 9.45 5.22 -3.94
CA LEU A 64 10.71 5.97 -3.74
C LEU A 64 11.55 5.35 -2.62
N VAL A 65 10.94 5.06 -1.48
CA VAL A 65 11.63 4.41 -0.35
C VAL A 65 12.07 3.01 -0.71
N ALA A 66 11.18 2.20 -1.31
CA ALA A 66 11.49 0.82 -1.68
C ALA A 66 12.68 0.73 -2.63
N VAL A 67 12.70 1.52 -3.71
CA VAL A 67 13.81 1.53 -4.68
C VAL A 67 15.12 2.03 -4.05
N THR A 68 15.05 2.88 -3.02
CA THR A 68 16.24 3.45 -2.37
C THR A 68 16.86 2.54 -1.30
N PHE A 69 16.04 1.76 -0.59
CA PHE A 69 16.47 1.01 0.59
C PHE A 69 16.37 -0.51 0.46
N LEU A 70 15.51 -1.02 -0.41
CA LEU A 70 15.38 -2.46 -0.62
C LEU A 70 16.37 -2.95 -1.68
N PRO A 71 16.71 -4.25 -1.68
CA PRO A 71 17.44 -4.88 -2.77
C PRO A 71 16.74 -4.70 -4.13
N LEU A 72 17.46 -5.05 -5.19
CA LEU A 72 16.97 -4.93 -6.57
C LEU A 72 15.60 -5.62 -6.73
N ARG A 73 14.66 -4.88 -7.32
CA ARG A 73 13.32 -5.35 -7.65
C ARG A 73 13.40 -6.37 -8.78
N LEU A 74 12.81 -7.56 -8.61
CA LEU A 74 12.64 -8.50 -9.71
C LEU A 74 11.46 -8.09 -10.61
N SER A 75 11.51 -8.50 -11.87
CA SER A 75 10.42 -8.22 -12.83
C SER A 75 9.07 -8.71 -12.32
N GLY A 76 8.02 -7.90 -12.53
CA GLY A 76 6.65 -8.22 -12.11
C GLY A 76 6.36 -8.08 -10.61
N GLN A 77 7.34 -7.69 -9.79
CA GLN A 77 7.09 -7.39 -8.37
C GLN A 77 6.53 -5.98 -8.19
N GLU A 78 5.77 -5.77 -7.12
CA GLU A 78 5.22 -4.51 -6.66
C GLU A 78 5.65 -4.28 -5.20
N VAL A 79 5.55 -3.04 -4.72
CA VAL A 79 5.80 -2.74 -3.31
C VAL A 79 4.60 -3.19 -2.48
N ARG A 80 4.88 -3.85 -1.37
CA ARG A 80 3.89 -4.32 -0.39
C ARG A 80 4.21 -3.77 0.99
N HIS A 81 3.17 -3.53 1.78
CA HIS A 81 3.25 -3.06 3.17
C HIS A 81 3.03 -4.26 4.11
N ARG A 82 3.98 -4.52 5.01
CA ARG A 82 3.93 -5.68 5.92
C ARG A 82 2.78 -5.57 6.93
N ASN A 83 2.44 -4.36 7.35
CA ASN A 83 1.37 -4.08 8.32
C ASN A 83 0.00 -3.76 7.68
N GLY A 84 -0.09 -3.72 6.35
CA GLY A 84 -1.32 -3.38 5.63
C GLY A 84 -1.71 -1.90 5.62
N ASP A 85 -0.93 -1.03 6.26
CA ASP A 85 -1.14 0.43 6.25
C ASP A 85 -0.33 1.06 5.11
N SER A 86 -1.05 1.60 4.12
CA SER A 86 -0.49 2.25 2.94
C SER A 86 0.21 3.58 3.24
N THR A 87 0.02 4.15 4.44
CA THR A 87 0.65 5.40 4.86
C THR A 87 1.98 5.19 5.58
N ASN A 88 2.19 4.00 6.16
CA ASN A 88 3.46 3.62 6.78
C ASN A 88 4.52 3.24 5.72
N CYS A 89 5.15 4.26 5.14
CA CYS A 89 6.17 4.12 4.11
C CYS A 89 7.59 3.86 4.67
N TRP A 90 7.74 3.31 5.87
CA TRP A 90 9.07 2.99 6.42
C TRP A 90 9.71 1.84 5.64
N ALA A 91 11.01 1.95 5.34
CA ALA A 91 11.73 0.94 4.58
C ALA A 91 11.63 -0.47 5.21
N SER A 92 11.61 -0.56 6.55
CA SER A 92 11.42 -1.81 7.29
C SER A 92 10.02 -2.42 7.09
N ASN A 93 8.99 -1.58 6.87
CA ASN A 93 7.62 -2.01 6.60
C ASN A 93 7.39 -2.40 5.13
N LEU A 94 8.31 -2.05 4.23
CA LEU A 94 8.17 -2.34 2.80
C LEU A 94 8.86 -3.66 2.41
N ARG A 95 8.31 -4.30 1.38
CA ARG A 95 8.93 -5.46 0.71
C ARG A 95 8.49 -5.54 -0.74
N TRP A 96 9.29 -6.19 -1.58
CA TRP A 96 8.86 -6.60 -2.91
C TRP A 96 7.98 -7.85 -2.83
N GLY A 97 7.01 -7.97 -3.74
CA GLY A 97 6.27 -9.21 -3.94
C GLY A 97 5.39 -9.15 -5.17
N THR A 98 4.79 -10.27 -5.55
CA THR A 98 3.92 -10.30 -6.73
C THR A 98 2.55 -9.69 -6.41
N ARG A 99 1.83 -9.30 -7.48
CA ARG A 99 0.44 -8.85 -7.36
C ARG A 99 -0.45 -9.82 -6.60
N SER A 100 -0.31 -11.12 -6.85
CA SER A 100 -1.07 -12.15 -6.13
C SER A 100 -0.79 -12.13 -4.63
N GLN A 101 0.47 -11.97 -4.23
CA GLN A 101 0.81 -11.86 -2.83
C GLN A 101 0.32 -10.55 -2.20
N ASN A 102 0.24 -9.46 -2.96
CA ASN A 102 -0.35 -8.20 -2.50
C ASN A 102 -1.87 -8.34 -2.28
N MET A 103 -2.57 -9.06 -3.17
CA MET A 103 -3.99 -9.38 -2.98
C MET A 103 -4.22 -10.24 -1.72
N LEU A 104 -3.36 -11.25 -1.48
CA LEU A 104 -3.44 -12.07 -0.27
C LEU A 104 -3.22 -11.23 1.00
N ASP A 105 -2.25 -10.30 1.00
CA ASP A 105 -2.05 -9.37 2.11
C ASP A 105 -3.32 -8.54 2.36
N SER A 106 -3.99 -8.06 1.31
CA SER A 106 -5.22 -7.26 1.48
C SER A 106 -6.36 -8.06 2.13
N VAL A 107 -6.42 -9.37 1.87
CA VAL A 107 -7.39 -10.26 2.53
C VAL A 107 -6.99 -10.49 3.98
N ALA A 108 -5.71 -10.81 4.23
CA ALA A 108 -5.19 -11.07 5.58
C ALA A 108 -5.29 -9.85 6.51
N HIS A 109 -5.08 -8.65 5.98
CA HIS A 109 -5.19 -7.39 6.72
C HIS A 109 -6.62 -6.84 6.77
N GLY A 110 -7.62 -7.52 6.20
CA GLY A 110 -9.02 -7.08 6.20
C GLY A 110 -9.29 -5.83 5.36
N THR A 111 -8.35 -5.40 4.51
CA THR A 111 -8.50 -4.22 3.64
C THR A 111 -9.17 -4.55 2.30
N HIS A 112 -9.34 -5.83 1.97
CA HIS A 112 -10.00 -6.25 0.75
C HIS A 112 -11.52 -6.00 0.80
N ASN A 113 -12.02 -5.15 -0.10
CA ASN A 113 -13.44 -4.73 -0.12
C ASN A 113 -14.43 -5.89 -0.08
N ARG A 114 -14.18 -6.98 -0.82
CA ARG A 114 -15.08 -8.13 -0.80
C ARG A 114 -15.04 -8.92 0.51
N ALA A 115 -13.93 -8.90 1.22
CA ALA A 115 -13.84 -9.54 2.54
C ALA A 115 -14.63 -8.73 3.60
N ARG A 116 -14.71 -7.40 3.44
CA ARG A 116 -15.48 -6.51 4.34
C ARG A 116 -16.99 -6.61 4.21
N ILE A 117 -17.50 -7.09 3.06
CA ILE A 117 -18.93 -7.26 2.87
C ILE A 117 -19.37 -8.51 3.63
N THR A 118 -20.10 -8.34 4.74
CA THR A 118 -20.59 -9.43 5.60
C THR A 118 -22.01 -9.84 5.29
N HIS A 119 -22.80 -9.00 4.61
CA HIS A 119 -24.20 -9.25 4.28
C HIS A 119 -24.44 -9.14 2.77
N CYS A 120 -25.47 -9.82 2.28
CA CYS A 120 -25.94 -9.68 0.90
C CYS A 120 -26.77 -8.39 0.72
N PRO A 121 -27.14 -8.01 -0.52
CA PRO A 121 -27.96 -6.80 -0.75
C PRO A 121 -29.34 -6.80 -0.09
N ALA A 122 -29.85 -7.97 0.31
CA ALA A 122 -31.10 -8.13 1.07
C ALA A 122 -30.85 -8.33 2.57
N ASP A 123 -29.66 -7.94 3.06
CA ASP A 123 -29.28 -7.95 4.47
C ASP A 123 -29.22 -9.33 5.14
N HIS A 124 -29.04 -10.41 4.36
CA HIS A 124 -28.74 -11.73 4.95
C HIS A 124 -27.24 -11.90 5.16
N GLU A 125 -26.85 -12.37 6.34
CA GLU A 125 -25.45 -12.62 6.70
C GLU A 125 -24.83 -13.72 5.84
N TYR A 126 -23.58 -13.51 5.40
CA TYR A 126 -22.76 -14.51 4.74
C TYR A 126 -22.11 -15.45 5.76
N THR A 127 -22.84 -16.49 6.17
CA THR A 127 -22.32 -17.61 6.99
C THR A 127 -21.93 -18.80 6.10
N LEU A 128 -21.35 -19.87 6.67
CA LEU A 128 -21.04 -21.10 5.90
C LEU A 128 -22.31 -21.76 5.35
N GLU A 129 -23.42 -21.64 6.09
CA GLU A 129 -24.71 -22.23 5.78
C GLU A 129 -25.51 -21.37 4.79
N ASN A 130 -25.30 -20.05 4.79
CA ASN A 130 -26.03 -19.12 3.93
C ASN A 130 -25.22 -18.60 2.72
N THR A 131 -23.99 -19.09 2.55
CA THR A 131 -23.10 -18.65 1.46
C THR A 131 -22.73 -19.79 0.53
N ARG A 132 -23.07 -19.63 -0.75
CA ARG A 132 -22.52 -20.46 -1.83
C ARG A 132 -21.51 -19.65 -2.64
N VAL A 133 -20.31 -20.18 -2.84
CA VAL A 133 -19.30 -19.55 -3.71
C VAL A 133 -19.32 -20.22 -5.08
N TYR A 134 -19.49 -19.43 -6.15
CA TYR A 134 -19.41 -19.91 -7.53
C TYR A 134 -18.74 -18.87 -8.42
N ARG A 135 -17.76 -19.30 -9.24
CA ARG A 135 -16.94 -18.41 -10.08
C ARG A 135 -16.36 -17.21 -9.30
N GLY A 136 -15.97 -17.43 -8.04
CA GLY A 136 -15.41 -16.38 -7.17
C GLY A 136 -16.42 -15.35 -6.65
N MET A 137 -17.72 -15.55 -6.87
CA MET A 137 -18.80 -14.71 -6.34
C MET A 137 -19.55 -15.45 -5.23
N ARG A 138 -19.94 -14.70 -4.19
CA ARG A 138 -20.78 -15.20 -3.10
C ARG A 138 -22.25 -15.01 -3.48
N TYR A 139 -23.01 -16.08 -3.33
CA TYR A 139 -24.44 -16.12 -3.52
C TYR A 139 -25.10 -16.43 -2.18
N CYS A 140 -26.07 -15.61 -1.79
CA CYS A 140 -26.88 -15.86 -0.60
C CYS A 140 -27.88 -16.98 -0.90
N ILE A 141 -27.89 -18.02 -0.06
CA ILE A 141 -28.77 -19.18 -0.21
C ILE A 141 -30.21 -18.76 0.10
N THR A 142 -30.45 -18.02 1.19
CA THR A 142 -31.78 -17.49 1.54
C THR A 142 -32.41 -16.70 0.39
N CYS A 143 -31.65 -15.79 -0.25
CA CYS A 143 -32.15 -15.02 -1.40
C CYS A 143 -32.49 -15.88 -2.62
N ARG A 144 -31.86 -17.05 -2.77
CA ARG A 144 -32.14 -17.96 -3.88
C ARG A 144 -33.42 -18.74 -3.63
N GLU A 145 -33.64 -19.16 -2.38
CA GLU A 145 -34.82 -19.90 -1.96
C GLU A 145 -36.09 -19.03 -1.95
N SER A 146 -35.94 -17.74 -1.64
CA SER A 146 -37.05 -16.77 -1.65
C SER A 146 -37.50 -16.33 -3.04
N ARG A 147 -36.90 -16.84 -4.14
CA ARG A 147 -37.31 -16.48 -5.50
C ARG A 147 -38.57 -17.26 -5.89
N PRO A 148 -39.61 -16.60 -6.41
CA PRO A 148 -40.75 -17.31 -6.98
C PRO A 148 -40.26 -18.18 -8.14
N ARG A 149 -40.80 -19.40 -8.22
CA ARG A 149 -40.53 -20.35 -9.30
C ARG A 149 -41.27 -19.97 -10.57
#